data_AF-A0AAW2L7M6-F1
#
_entry.id   AF-A0AAW2L7M6-F1
#
_cell.length_a   1.000
_cell.length_b   1.000
_cell.length_c   1.000
_cell.angle_alpha   90.00
_cell.angle_beta   90.00
_cell.angle_gamma   90.00
#
_symmetry.space_group_name_H-M   'P 1'
#
loop_
_entity.id
_entity.type
_entity.pdbx_description
1 polymer ?
#
loop_
_entity_poly.entity_id
_entity_poly.type
_entity_poly.pdbx_seq_one_letter_code
_entity_poly.pdbx_strand_id
1 'polypeptide(L)' 'MIEAVDNHMPEIVVETSNEIGGDGDIPHPAIGGARRLQVPDPCMKHKVMIEAVDNHMPEVIIVELASC' A
#
# COMPACT_ATOMS: atom_id res chain seq x y z
N MET A 1 16.36 10.03 21.04
CA MET A 1 16.35 9.31 19.75
C MET A 1 15.67 7.99 20.03
N ILE A 2 14.36 7.89 19.78
CA ILE A 2 13.74 6.58 19.74
C ILE A 2 14.26 5.99 18.43
N GLU A 3 15.14 5.00 18.52
CA GLU A 3 15.50 4.20 17.36
C GLU A 3 14.20 3.55 16.89
N ALA A 4 13.66 4.04 15.76
CA ALA A 4 12.63 3.32 15.07
C ALA A 4 13.24 1.96 14.74
N VAL A 5 12.73 0.91 15.39
CA VAL A 5 13.06 -0.45 15.00
C VAL A 5 12.58 -0.56 13.57
N ASP A 6 13.54 -0.52 12.67
CA ASP A 6 13.32 -0.61 11.25
C ASP A 6 12.96 -2.06 10.92
N ASN A 7 11.73 -2.45 11.28
CA ASN A 7 11.14 -3.69 10.83
C ASN A 7 10.81 -3.50 9.35
N HIS A 8 11.80 -3.66 8.47
CA HIS A 8 11.64 -3.75 7.02
C HIS A 8 10.86 -5.04 6.64
N MET A 9 9.68 -5.21 7.21
CA MET A 9 8.73 -6.21 6.76
C MET A 9 8.19 -5.72 5.41
N PRO A 10 8.04 -6.61 4.40
CA PRO A 10 7.50 -6.21 3.12
C PRO A 10 6.03 -5.81 3.28
N GLU A 11 5.78 -4.51 3.33
CA GLU A 11 4.47 -3.89 3.44
C GLU A 11 3.99 -3.40 2.07
N ILE A 12 2.70 -3.62 1.78
CA ILE A 12 2.07 -3.12 0.56
C ILE A 12 0.82 -2.32 0.90
N VAL A 13 0.73 -1.13 0.32
CA VAL A 13 -0.46 -0.28 0.33
C VAL A 13 -1.20 -0.47 -0.99
N VAL A 14 -2.47 -0.83 -0.91
CA VAL A 14 -3.39 -0.94 -2.06
C VAL A 14 -4.43 0.16 -1.94
N GLU A 15 -4.37 1.14 -2.84
CA GLU A 15 -5.22 2.33 -2.80
C GLU A 15 -5.78 2.65 -4.19
N THR A 16 -6.89 3.38 -4.22
CA THR A 16 -7.62 3.73 -5.44
C THR A 16 -7.62 5.24 -5.66
N SER A 17 -7.76 6.01 -4.58
CA SER A 17 -7.97 7.46 -4.64
C SER A 17 -6.80 8.30 -4.13
N ASN A 18 -5.66 7.67 -3.83
CA ASN A 18 -4.50 8.29 -3.18
C ASN A 18 -4.76 8.77 -1.74
N GLU A 19 -5.77 8.22 -1.04
CA GLU A 19 -6.07 8.62 0.34
C GLU A 19 -4.93 8.32 1.32
N ILE A 20 -4.19 7.23 1.08
CA ILE A 20 -3.16 6.75 2.03
C ILE A 20 -1.80 7.35 1.69
N GLY A 21 -1.38 7.24 0.43
CA GLY A 21 -0.06 7.67 0.00
C GLY A 21 0.00 9.10 -0.54
N GLY A 22 -1.15 9.76 -0.72
CA GLY A 22 -1.24 11.13 -1.22
C GLY A 22 -0.82 11.28 -2.68
N ASP A 23 -1.02 12.49 -3.21
CA ASP A 23 -0.68 12.90 -4.59
C ASP A 23 0.76 13.42 -4.73
N GLY A 24 1.54 13.44 -3.65
CA GLY A 24 2.90 13.95 -3.66
C GLY A 24 3.90 12.97 -4.27
N ASP A 25 4.92 13.50 -4.94
CA ASP A 25 6.04 12.72 -5.47
C ASP A 25 6.98 12.18 -4.37
N ILE A 26 6.81 12.65 -3.13
CA ILE A 26 7.53 12.20 -1.94
C ILE A 26 6.66 11.18 -1.21
N PRO A 27 7.20 10.00 -0.84
CA PRO A 27 6.44 9.00 -0.06
C PRO A 27 5.82 9.61 1.19
N HIS A 28 4.54 9.35 1.41
CA HIS A 28 3.83 9.89 2.56
C HIS A 28 4.49 9.40 3.87
N PRO A 29 4.87 10.30 4.80
CA PRO A 29 5.69 9.93 5.97
C PRO A 29 5.07 8.83 6.84
N ALA A 30 3.74 8.71 6.84
CA ALA A 30 3.03 7.72 7.65
C ALA A 30 3.15 6.27 7.15
N ILE A 31 3.52 6.04 5.88
CA ILE A 31 3.65 4.69 5.30
C ILE A 31 5.12 4.29 4.99
N GLY A 32 6.07 5.16 5.34
CA GLY A 32 7.51 4.84 5.29
C GLY A 32 7.97 4.25 3.95
N GLY A 33 8.57 3.06 4.00
CA GLY A 33 9.12 2.33 2.85
C GLY A 33 8.14 1.36 2.17
N ALA A 34 6.85 1.40 2.49
CA ALA A 34 5.86 0.48 1.93
C ALA A 34 5.75 0.63 0.39
N ARG A 35 5.57 -0.50 -0.29
CA ARG A 35 5.30 -0.52 -1.73
C ARG A 35 3.86 -0.09 -1.99
N ARG A 36 3.62 0.78 -2.97
CA ARG A 36 2.28 1.22 -3.36
C ARG A 36 1.81 0.49 -4.61
N LEU A 37 0.58 -0.02 -4.58
CA LEU A 37 -0.13 -0.56 -5.73
C LEU A 37 -1.41 0.25 -5.95
N GLN A 38 -1.44 1.00 -7.05
CA GLN A 38 -2.60 1.80 -7.43
C GLN A 38 -3.64 0.92 -8.13
N VAL A 39 -4.87 1.00 -7.67
CA VAL A 39 -6.01 0.37 -8.32
C VAL A 39 -6.71 1.41 -9.20
N PRO A 40 -6.85 1.19 -10.52
CA PRO A 40 -7.49 2.15 -11.42
C PRO A 40 -9.01 2.22 -11.27
N ASP A 41 -9.65 1.19 -10.72
CA ASP A 41 -11.09 1.10 -10.52
C ASP A 41 -11.38 0.31 -9.22
N PRO A 42 -12.24 0.80 -8.29
CA PRO A 42 -12.57 0.10 -7.05
C PRO A 42 -12.99 -1.36 -7.25
N CYS A 43 -13.69 -1.68 -8.33
CA CYS A 43 -14.13 -3.04 -8.66
C CYS A 43 -13.01 -3.98 -9.07
N MET A 44 -11.84 -3.45 -9.40
CA MET A 44 -10.66 -4.24 -9.73
C MET A 44 -9.77 -4.51 -8.52
N LYS A 45 -10.11 -3.97 -7.34
CA LYS A 45 -9.28 -4.05 -6.13
C LYS A 45 -8.94 -5.50 -5.75
N HIS A 46 -9.90 -6.42 -5.87
CA HIS A 46 -9.66 -7.85 -5.62
C HIS A 46 -8.54 -8.44 -6.51
N LYS A 47 -8.42 -8.01 -7.77
CA LYS A 47 -7.34 -8.48 -8.67
C LYS A 47 -5.99 -7.93 -8.26
N VAL A 48 -5.93 -6.64 -7.92
CA VAL A 48 -4.67 -6.00 -7.46
C VAL A 48 -4.23 -6.58 -6.12
N MET A 49 -5.17 -6.95 -5.24
CA MET A 49 -4.83 -7.67 -4.00
C MET A 49 -4.22 -9.05 -4.27
N ILE A 50 -4.69 -9.79 -5.28
CA ILE A 50 -4.08 -11.06 -5.68
C ILE A 50 -2.66 -10.82 -6.20
N GLU A 51 -2.48 -9.82 -7.08
CA GLU A 51 -1.17 -9.44 -7.60
C GLU A 51 -0.19 -9.05 -6.50
N ALA A 52 -0.68 -8.33 -5.48
CA ALA A 52 0.11 -7.95 -4.31
C ALA A 52 0.70 -9.17 -3.61
N VAL A 53 -0.09 -10.23 -3.43
CA VAL A 53 0.37 -11.46 -2.77
C VAL A 53 1.32 -12.24 -3.68
N ASP A 54 0.91 -12.50 -4.92
CA ASP A 54 1.64 -13.38 -5.85
C ASP A 54 3.03 -12.83 -6.20
N ASN A 55 3.17 -11.52 -6.37
CA ASN A 55 4.41 -10.92 -6.89
C ASN A 55 5.31 -10.32 -5.82
N HIS A 56 4.81 -10.11 -4.60
CA HIS A 56 5.54 -9.35 -3.59
C HIS A 56 5.58 -10.02 -2.21
N MET A 57 4.87 -11.14 -2.00
CA MET A 57 4.87 -11.92 -0.74
C MET A 57 4.87 -11.02 0.51
N PRO A 58 3.90 -10.10 0.66
CA PRO A 58 3.88 -9.16 1.75
C PRO A 58 3.60 -9.87 3.08
N GLU A 59 4.15 -9.32 4.15
CA GLU A 59 3.75 -9.70 5.50
C GLU A 59 2.45 -9.00 5.91
N VAL A 60 2.28 -7.75 5.45
CA VAL A 60 1.12 -6.91 5.75
C VAL A 60 0.64 -6.21 4.49
N ILE A 61 -0.68 -6.23 4.28
CA ILE A 61 -1.35 -5.45 3.24
C ILE A 61 -2.28 -4.45 3.91
N ILE A 62 -2.10 -3.18 3.56
CA ILE A 62 -2.97 -2.07 3.97
C ILE A 62 -3.87 -1.75 2.77
N VAL A 63 -5.18 -1.76 2.96
CA VAL A 63 -6.14 -1.55 1.86
C VAL A 63 -7.05 -0.37 2.20
N GLU A 64 -7.17 0.56 1.26
CA GLU A 64 -8.17 1.63 1.32
C GLU A 64 -9.59 1.03 1.13
N LEU A 65 -10.55 1.45 1.96
CA LEU A 65 -11.94 1.10 1.73
C LEU A 65 -12.50 1.93 0.58
N ALA A 66 -12.84 1.27 -0.53
CA ALA A 66 -13.52 1.90 -1.65
C ALA A 66 -14.68 1.00 -2.11
N SER A 67 -15.83 1.59 -2.38
CA SER A 67 -16.97 0.88 -2.96
C SER A 67 -16.82 0.77 -4.48
N CYS A 68 -17.21 -0.38 -5.03
CA CYS A 68 -17.86 -0.40 -6.33
C CYS A 68 -19.14 0.45 -6.27
#